data_AF-A0A1J5B070-F1
#
_entry.id   AF-A0A1J5B070-F1
#
_cell.length_a   1.000
_cell.length_b   1.000
_cell.length_c   1.000
_cell.angle_alpha   90.00
_cell.angle_beta   90.00
_cell.angle_gamma   90.00
#
_symmetry.space_group_name_H-M   'P 1'
#
loop_
_entity.id
_entity.type
_entity.pdbx_description
1 polymer ?
#
loop_
_entity_poly.entity_id
_entity_poly.type
_entity_poly.pdbx_seq_one_letter_code
_entity_poly.pdbx_strand_id
1 'polypeptide(L)'
;MRKNDIVFTLILSLSILVFLPYNFLESFQNTFLFNSKYWLLTSFLKFALLSTLGESLGLRLKKGVYNQKNFGLIPRAIVWGLLGIAIKIAFEIFAIGTPALLSHSFGIVNAVESMKNNSIFDAINVGLGGTRLLTAFCISAFLNLIFAPVFMTLHKITDMHIVENQGTIKGFFSPIKFYKIFPTLNWSVQWEFVFKRTIPFFWIPAHTITFLLAPQYRIAFAAFLGIILGLLLTIAAQKSRD
;
A
#
# COMPACT_ATOMS: atom_id res chain seq x y z
N MET A 1 -11.24 21.36 -17.55
CA MET A 1 -10.17 20.78 -16.70
C MET A 1 -8.91 21.63 -16.87
N ARG A 2 -8.16 21.92 -15.81
CA ARG A 2 -6.90 22.68 -15.96
C ARG A 2 -5.88 21.80 -16.69
N LYS A 3 -4.96 22.38 -17.49
CA LYS A 3 -3.92 21.65 -18.23
C LYS A 3 -3.17 20.63 -17.37
N ASN A 4 -2.86 21.00 -16.12
CA ASN A 4 -2.17 20.13 -15.16
C ASN A 4 -3.00 18.91 -14.75
N ASP A 5 -4.33 19.02 -14.72
CA ASP A 5 -5.21 17.89 -14.40
C ASP A 5 -5.21 16.85 -15.52
N ILE A 6 -5.19 17.30 -16.78
CA ILE A 6 -5.11 16.40 -17.95
C ILE A 6 -3.78 15.65 -17.94
N VAL A 7 -2.66 16.37 -17.75
CA VAL A 7 -1.31 15.76 -17.71
C VAL A 7 -1.21 14.77 -16.55
N PHE A 8 -1.68 15.14 -15.36
CA PHE A 8 -1.64 14.25 -14.20
C PHE A 8 -2.48 12.98 -14.41
N THR A 9 -3.71 13.13 -14.91
CA THR A 9 -4.58 11.98 -15.22
C THR A 9 -3.92 11.09 -16.26
N LEU A 10 -3.30 11.64 -17.31
CA LEU A 10 -2.57 10.85 -18.29
C LEU A 10 -1.43 10.05 -17.65
N ILE A 11 -0.60 10.69 -16.82
CA ILE A 11 0.50 10.00 -16.12
C ILE A 11 -0.03 8.89 -15.21
N LEU A 12 -1.10 9.16 -14.45
CA LEU A 12 -1.72 8.18 -13.57
C LEU A 12 -2.31 7.00 -14.36
N SER A 13 -3.05 7.27 -15.43
CA SER A 13 -3.62 6.25 -16.30
C SER A 13 -2.55 5.39 -16.96
N LEU A 14 -1.47 5.98 -17.48
CA LEU A 14 -0.35 5.25 -18.05
C LEU A 14 0.36 4.39 -16.98
N SER A 15 0.52 4.92 -15.77
CA SER A 15 1.12 4.17 -14.66
C SER A 15 0.28 2.95 -14.29
N ILE A 16 -1.06 3.08 -14.29
CA ILE A 16 -1.98 1.98 -14.00
C ILE A 16 -2.02 0.97 -15.15
N LEU A 17 -1.96 1.44 -16.41
CA LEU A 17 -2.02 0.61 -17.62
C LEU A 17 -0.97 -0.51 -17.60
N VAL A 18 0.24 -0.20 -17.10
CA VAL A 18 1.38 -1.14 -17.03
C VAL A 18 1.06 -2.38 -16.17
N PHE A 19 0.11 -2.29 -15.24
CA PHE A 19 -0.30 -3.40 -14.36
C PHE A 19 -1.49 -4.22 -14.90
N LEU A 20 -2.15 -3.75 -15.95
CA LEU A 20 -3.32 -4.43 -16.53
C LEU A 20 -2.88 -5.56 -17.46
N PRO A 21 -3.58 -6.71 -17.48
CA PRO A 21 -3.17 -7.92 -18.20
C PRO A 21 -3.46 -7.82 -19.71
N TYR A 22 -2.81 -6.87 -20.40
CA TYR A 22 -2.89 -6.73 -21.85
C TYR A 22 -1.78 -7.54 -22.53
N ASN A 23 -2.13 -8.25 -23.61
CA ASN A 23 -1.21 -9.12 -24.34
C ASN A 23 0.10 -8.41 -24.78
N PHE A 24 0.03 -7.14 -25.19
CA PHE A 24 1.23 -6.39 -25.61
C PHE A 24 2.18 -6.05 -24.45
N LEU A 25 1.71 -6.11 -23.20
CA LEU A 25 2.52 -5.90 -21.99
C LEU A 25 3.02 -7.20 -21.38
N GLU A 26 2.50 -8.35 -21.80
CA GLU A 26 2.76 -9.65 -21.16
C GLU A 26 4.26 -9.96 -21.05
N SER A 27 5.02 -9.71 -22.12
CA SER A 27 6.48 -9.90 -22.12
C SER A 27 7.15 -9.07 -21.05
N PHE A 28 6.87 -7.76 -20.98
CA PHE A 28 7.41 -6.86 -19.95
C PHE A 28 6.96 -7.26 -18.54
N GLN A 29 5.69 -7.66 -18.40
CA GLN A 29 5.11 -8.05 -17.12
C GLN A 29 5.78 -9.31 -16.56
N ASN A 30 5.94 -10.34 -17.39
CA ASN A 30 6.49 -11.62 -16.96
C ASN A 30 8.02 -11.59 -16.80
N THR A 31 8.73 -10.87 -17.68
CA THR A 31 10.20 -10.80 -17.63
C THR A 31 10.73 -9.82 -16.57
N PHE A 32 10.00 -8.74 -16.28
CA PHE A 32 10.43 -7.70 -15.36
C PHE A 32 9.43 -7.47 -14.23
N LEU A 33 8.23 -6.96 -14.52
CA LEU A 33 7.34 -6.36 -13.51
C LEU A 33 6.90 -7.32 -12.41
N PHE A 34 6.61 -8.57 -12.75
CA PHE A 34 6.16 -9.64 -11.85
C PHE A 34 7.21 -10.73 -11.64
N ASN A 35 8.41 -10.55 -12.20
CA ASN A 35 9.49 -11.51 -12.05
C ASN A 35 10.05 -11.47 -10.62
N SER A 36 10.08 -12.64 -9.97
CA SER A 36 10.60 -12.78 -8.61
C SER A 36 12.06 -12.38 -8.47
N LYS A 37 12.88 -12.48 -9.53
CA LYS A 37 14.29 -12.04 -9.50
C LYS A 37 14.44 -10.55 -9.22
N TYR A 38 13.48 -9.73 -9.66
CA TYR A 38 13.49 -8.29 -9.50
C TYR A 38 12.52 -7.81 -8.42
N TRP A 39 12.15 -8.68 -7.46
CA TRP A 39 11.14 -8.35 -6.45
C TRP A 39 11.46 -7.07 -5.67
N LEU A 40 12.73 -6.85 -5.32
CA LEU A 40 13.18 -5.68 -4.54
C LEU A 40 13.02 -4.39 -5.36
N LEU A 41 13.58 -4.38 -6.58
CA LEU A 41 13.51 -3.23 -7.48
C LEU A 41 12.06 -2.93 -7.91
N THR A 42 11.29 -3.95 -8.30
CA THR A 42 9.92 -3.75 -8.78
C THR A 42 8.99 -3.31 -7.65
N SER A 43 9.17 -3.80 -6.41
CA SER A 43 8.40 -3.31 -5.27
C SER A 43 8.73 -1.86 -4.95
N PHE A 44 10.02 -1.49 -5.02
CA PHE A 44 10.44 -0.10 -4.89
C PHE A 44 9.76 0.78 -5.94
N LEU A 45 9.87 0.43 -7.23
CA LEU A 45 9.33 1.24 -8.33
C LEU A 45 7.80 1.37 -8.25
N LYS A 46 7.09 0.29 -7.93
CA LYS A 46 5.62 0.27 -7.80
C LYS A 46 5.14 1.29 -6.77
N PHE A 47 5.68 1.25 -5.56
CA PHE A 47 5.28 2.15 -4.49
C PHE A 47 5.82 3.56 -4.69
N ALA A 48 7.08 3.72 -5.10
CA ALA A 48 7.68 5.03 -5.39
C ALA A 48 6.85 5.83 -6.40
N LEU A 49 6.32 5.16 -7.44
CA LEU A 49 5.48 5.80 -8.44
C LEU A 49 4.04 5.99 -7.95
N LEU A 50 3.32 4.90 -7.65
CA LEU A 50 1.87 4.95 -7.41
C LEU A 50 1.52 5.68 -6.11
N SER A 51 2.26 5.46 -5.03
CA SER A 51 1.96 6.07 -3.73
C SER A 51 2.30 7.57 -3.74
N THR A 52 3.39 7.97 -4.40
CA THR A 52 3.72 9.40 -4.57
C THR A 52 2.70 10.13 -5.44
N LEU A 53 2.22 9.50 -6.52
CA LEU A 53 1.10 10.03 -7.30
C LEU A 53 -0.17 10.14 -6.44
N GLY A 54 -0.47 9.14 -5.62
CA GLY A 54 -1.58 9.18 -4.66
C GLY A 54 -1.50 10.37 -3.69
N GLU A 55 -0.32 10.65 -3.13
CA GLU A 55 -0.12 11.80 -2.25
C GLU A 55 -0.23 13.15 -2.98
N SER A 56 0.30 13.23 -4.21
CA SER A 56 0.18 14.40 -5.07
C SER A 56 -1.29 14.68 -5.44
N LEU A 57 -2.07 13.63 -5.71
CA LEU A 57 -3.51 13.72 -5.93
C LEU A 57 -4.23 14.18 -4.65
N GLY A 58 -3.88 13.64 -3.49
CA GLY A 58 -4.41 14.09 -2.21
C GLY A 58 -4.14 15.58 -1.95
N LEU A 59 -2.96 16.07 -2.32
CA LEU A 59 -2.63 17.50 -2.25
C LEU A 59 -3.49 18.32 -3.23
N ARG A 60 -3.71 17.82 -4.45
CA ARG A 60 -4.55 18.48 -5.45
C ARG A 60 -5.99 18.66 -4.98
N LEU A 61 -6.55 17.64 -4.33
CA LEU A 61 -7.92 17.67 -3.83
C LEU A 61 -8.06 18.59 -2.62
N LYS A 62 -7.03 18.69 -1.76
CA LYS A 62 -7.06 19.55 -0.57
C LYS A 62 -6.71 21.02 -0.84
N LYS A 63 -5.75 21.29 -1.72
CA LYS A 63 -5.16 22.62 -1.93
C LYS A 63 -5.20 23.13 -3.36
N GLY A 64 -5.72 22.34 -4.29
CA GLY A 64 -5.81 22.76 -5.69
C GLY A 64 -4.53 22.62 -6.51
N VAL A 65 -3.45 22.07 -5.94
CA VAL A 65 -2.12 21.93 -6.57
C VAL A 65 -1.54 20.52 -6.39
N TYR A 66 -0.80 20.02 -7.38
CA TYR A 66 -0.15 18.69 -7.31
C TYR A 66 1.20 18.69 -6.57
N ASN A 67 1.77 19.87 -6.37
CA ASN A 67 3.01 20.06 -5.61
C ASN A 67 2.96 21.41 -4.91
N GLN A 68 3.64 21.54 -3.78
CA GLN A 68 3.79 22.80 -3.05
C GLN A 68 5.22 22.93 -2.53
N LYS A 69 5.61 24.15 -2.17
CA LYS A 69 6.91 24.39 -1.51
C LYS A 69 7.06 23.47 -0.30
N ASN A 70 8.23 22.86 -0.15
CA ASN A 70 8.58 21.90 0.90
C ASN A 70 7.83 20.55 0.88
N PHE A 71 7.08 20.23 -0.18
CA PHE A 71 6.38 18.94 -0.25
C PHE A 71 7.34 17.76 -0.41
N GLY A 72 8.40 17.92 -1.21
CA GLY A 72 9.45 16.91 -1.39
C GLY A 72 9.01 15.68 -2.17
N LEU A 73 8.50 15.83 -3.40
CA LEU A 73 8.06 14.72 -4.26
C LEU A 73 9.12 13.61 -4.39
N ILE A 74 10.37 13.98 -4.66
CA ILE A 74 11.47 13.01 -4.84
C ILE A 74 11.80 12.30 -3.51
N PRO A 75 12.05 13.00 -2.39
CA PRO A 75 12.17 12.36 -1.08
C PRO A 75 11.03 11.41 -0.73
N ARG A 76 9.77 11.80 -1.00
CA ARG A 76 8.58 10.96 -0.78
C ARG A 76 8.60 9.71 -1.64
N ALA A 77 8.98 9.82 -2.91
CA ALA A 77 9.13 8.66 -3.78
C ALA A 77 10.18 7.68 -3.28
N ILE A 78 11.30 8.17 -2.74
CA ILE A 78 12.33 7.31 -2.15
C ILE A 78 11.79 6.61 -0.90
N VAL A 79 11.12 7.33 0.01
CA VAL A 79 10.47 6.75 1.18
C VAL A 79 9.48 5.68 0.77
N TRP A 80 8.56 5.98 -0.14
CA TRP A 80 7.57 5.02 -0.62
C TRP A 80 8.19 3.80 -1.27
N GLY A 81 9.27 3.96 -2.04
CA GLY A 81 9.99 2.83 -2.60
C GLY A 81 10.58 1.90 -1.53
N LEU A 82 11.24 2.45 -0.50
CA LEU A 82 11.78 1.67 0.61
C LEU A 82 10.67 0.98 1.42
N LEU A 83 9.60 1.73 1.69
CA LEU A 83 8.39 1.21 2.33
C LEU A 83 7.73 0.09 1.51
N GLY A 84 7.74 0.19 0.18
CA GLY A 84 7.24 -0.84 -0.73
C GLY A 84 7.99 -2.16 -0.63
N ILE A 85 9.31 -2.11 -0.43
CA ILE A 85 10.13 -3.30 -0.15
C ILE A 85 9.69 -3.94 1.18
N ALA A 86 9.54 -3.14 2.24
CA ALA A 86 9.08 -3.62 3.55
C ALA A 86 7.68 -4.24 3.48
N ILE A 87 6.76 -3.64 2.72
CA ILE A 87 5.42 -4.19 2.48
C ILE A 87 5.50 -5.54 1.77
N LYS A 88 6.32 -5.69 0.73
CA LYS A 88 6.49 -6.97 0.03
C LYS A 88 6.99 -8.06 0.98
N ILE A 89 8.00 -7.76 1.80
CA ILE A 89 8.52 -8.69 2.80
C ILE A 89 7.41 -9.10 3.78
N ALA A 90 6.67 -8.14 4.33
CA ALA A 90 5.57 -8.43 5.24
C ALA A 90 4.48 -9.29 4.57
N PHE A 91 4.09 -8.97 3.33
CA PHE A 91 3.12 -9.76 2.59
C PHE A 91 3.56 -11.22 2.42
N GLU A 92 4.84 -11.46 2.10
CA GLU A 92 5.39 -12.81 1.98
C GLU A 92 5.32 -13.56 3.32
N ILE A 93 5.80 -12.93 4.40
CA ILE A 93 5.84 -13.51 5.76
C ILE A 93 4.42 -13.86 6.21
N PHE A 94 3.48 -12.92 6.13
CA PHE A 94 2.12 -13.15 6.63
C PHE A 94 1.32 -14.09 5.72
N ALA A 95 1.55 -14.10 4.40
CA ALA A 95 0.88 -15.02 3.48
C ALA A 95 1.31 -16.48 3.64
N ILE A 96 2.52 -16.73 4.16
CA ILE A 96 3.02 -18.08 4.46
C ILE A 96 2.74 -18.45 5.93
N GLY A 97 3.07 -17.54 6.87
CA GLY A 97 2.98 -17.79 8.30
C GLY A 97 1.56 -17.89 8.83
N THR A 98 0.63 -17.09 8.31
CA THR A 98 -0.76 -17.11 8.81
C THR A 98 -1.49 -18.41 8.46
N PRO A 99 -1.47 -18.91 7.20
CA PRO A 99 -2.12 -20.19 6.90
C PRO A 99 -1.52 -21.36 7.69
N ALA A 100 -0.20 -21.36 7.92
CA ALA A 100 0.46 -22.37 8.75
C ALA A 100 -0.03 -22.29 10.20
N LEU A 101 -0.07 -21.09 10.79
CA LEU A 101 -0.62 -20.87 12.13
C LEU A 101 -2.07 -21.36 12.24
N LEU A 102 -2.93 -21.02 11.27
CA LEU A 102 -4.33 -21.44 11.26
C LEU A 102 -4.47 -22.97 11.18
N SER A 103 -3.66 -23.61 10.34
CA SER A 103 -3.69 -25.07 10.18
C SER A 103 -3.19 -25.78 11.44
N HIS A 104 -2.07 -25.33 12.02
CA HIS A 104 -1.40 -26.04 13.12
C HIS A 104 -1.95 -25.70 14.49
N SER A 105 -2.28 -24.43 14.75
CA SER A 105 -2.65 -23.96 16.09
C SER A 105 -4.16 -23.73 16.26
N PHE A 106 -4.88 -23.42 15.19
CA PHE A 106 -6.33 -23.17 15.23
C PHE A 106 -7.17 -24.30 14.62
N GLY A 107 -6.53 -25.36 14.09
CA GLY A 107 -7.22 -26.52 13.53
C GLY A 107 -8.04 -26.25 12.27
N ILE A 108 -7.75 -25.16 11.55
CA ILE A 108 -8.48 -24.83 10.31
C ILE A 108 -7.99 -25.73 9.18
N VAL A 109 -8.82 -26.71 8.83
CA VAL A 109 -8.54 -27.68 7.77
C VAL A 109 -8.36 -26.97 6.42
N ASN A 110 -7.34 -27.38 5.66
CA ASN A 110 -7.01 -26.86 4.34
C ASN A 110 -6.66 -25.35 4.28
N ALA A 111 -6.31 -24.70 5.40
CA ALA A 111 -5.92 -23.28 5.39
C ALA A 111 -4.74 -23.01 4.43
N VAL A 112 -3.67 -23.81 4.53
CA VAL A 112 -2.49 -23.72 3.64
C VAL A 112 -2.88 -24.04 2.19
N GLU A 113 -3.63 -25.13 1.98
CA GLU A 113 -4.02 -25.59 0.64
C GLU A 113 -4.90 -24.56 -0.09
N SER A 114 -5.81 -23.90 0.64
CA SER A 114 -6.70 -22.89 0.09
C SER A 114 -5.96 -21.69 -0.53
N MET A 115 -4.73 -21.42 -0.07
CA MET A 115 -3.89 -20.32 -0.54
C MET A 115 -2.94 -20.70 -1.68
N LYS A 116 -2.77 -21.98 -2.00
CA LYS A 116 -1.95 -22.44 -3.14
C LYS A 116 -2.60 -22.17 -4.49
N ASN A 117 -3.94 -22.14 -4.53
CA ASN A 117 -4.69 -21.82 -5.74
C ASN A 117 -4.38 -20.40 -6.23
N ASN A 118 -4.35 -20.19 -7.57
CA ASN A 118 -4.01 -18.90 -8.15
C ASN A 118 -5.02 -17.82 -7.78
N SER A 119 -6.31 -18.11 -7.81
CA SER A 119 -7.38 -17.16 -7.50
C SER A 119 -8.41 -17.72 -6.53
N ILE A 120 -9.32 -16.84 -6.06
CA ILE A 120 -10.49 -17.25 -5.31
C ILE A 120 -11.44 -18.13 -6.13
N PHE A 121 -11.54 -17.91 -7.44
CA PHE A 121 -12.39 -18.72 -8.32
C PHE A 121 -11.87 -20.15 -8.43
N ASP A 122 -10.55 -20.32 -8.53
CA ASP A 122 -9.93 -21.66 -8.54
C ASP A 122 -10.19 -22.40 -7.24
N ALA A 123 -10.07 -21.69 -6.10
CA ALA A 123 -10.37 -22.27 -4.79
C ALA A 123 -11.86 -22.63 -4.64
N ILE A 124 -12.78 -21.85 -5.19
CA ILE A 124 -14.22 -22.18 -5.20
C ILE A 124 -14.47 -23.46 -5.99
N ASN A 125 -13.84 -23.62 -7.16
CA ASN A 125 -14.01 -24.79 -8.02
C ASN A 125 -13.58 -26.10 -7.34
N VAL A 126 -12.62 -26.05 -6.41
CA VAL A 126 -12.17 -27.21 -5.63
C VAL A 126 -12.78 -27.28 -4.22
N GLY A 127 -13.84 -26.50 -3.95
CA GLY A 127 -14.55 -26.52 -2.67
C GLY A 127 -13.86 -25.82 -1.51
N LEU A 128 -12.79 -25.06 -1.76
CA LEU A 128 -11.97 -24.35 -0.75
C LEU A 128 -12.28 -22.85 -0.66
N GLY A 129 -13.32 -22.35 -1.34
CA GLY A 129 -13.65 -20.92 -1.39
C GLY A 129 -13.85 -20.28 -0.01
N GLY A 130 -14.62 -20.92 0.87
CA GLY A 130 -14.85 -20.45 2.23
C GLY A 130 -13.58 -20.42 3.08
N THR A 131 -12.79 -21.51 3.04
CA THR A 131 -11.50 -21.59 3.73
C THR A 131 -10.51 -20.54 3.23
N ARG A 132 -10.48 -20.28 1.91
CA ARG A 132 -9.63 -19.23 1.34
C ARG A 132 -10.06 -17.84 1.78
N LEU A 133 -11.36 -17.56 1.82
CA LEU A 133 -11.88 -16.28 2.29
C LEU A 133 -11.50 -16.03 3.74
N LEU A 134 -11.72 -17.01 4.62
CA LEU A 134 -11.33 -16.95 6.02
C LEU A 134 -9.81 -16.76 6.16
N THR A 135 -9.02 -17.55 5.43
CA THR A 135 -7.56 -17.49 5.49
C THR A 135 -7.04 -16.13 5.02
N ALA A 136 -7.56 -15.59 3.91
CA ALA A 136 -7.22 -14.26 3.40
C ALA A 136 -7.59 -13.14 4.39
N PHE A 137 -8.75 -13.26 5.05
CA PHE A 137 -9.15 -12.34 6.12
C PHE A 137 -8.18 -12.39 7.30
N CYS A 138 -7.79 -13.57 7.76
CA CYS A 138 -6.83 -13.73 8.85
C CYS A 138 -5.43 -13.20 8.49
N ILE A 139 -4.94 -13.45 7.26
CA ILE A 139 -3.67 -12.88 6.77
C ILE A 139 -3.76 -11.36 6.87
N SER A 140 -4.85 -10.79 6.35
CA SER A 140 -5.10 -9.36 6.38
C SER A 140 -5.16 -8.81 7.82
N ALA A 141 -5.88 -9.48 8.72
CA ALA A 141 -6.01 -9.07 10.11
C ALA A 141 -4.66 -9.06 10.82
N PHE A 142 -3.87 -10.13 10.75
CA PHE A 142 -2.57 -10.19 11.42
C PHE A 142 -1.57 -9.20 10.81
N LEU A 143 -1.51 -9.09 9.49
CA LEU A 143 -0.67 -8.09 8.81
C LEU A 143 -1.02 -6.68 9.32
N ASN A 144 -2.30 -6.33 9.35
CA ASN A 144 -2.72 -4.98 9.69
C ASN A 144 -2.69 -4.69 11.19
N LEU A 145 -2.81 -5.68 12.07
CA LEU A 145 -2.74 -5.47 13.52
C LEU A 145 -1.30 -5.47 14.05
N ILE A 146 -0.39 -6.18 13.38
CA ILE A 146 1.00 -6.34 13.85
C ILE A 146 1.95 -5.42 13.08
N PHE A 147 1.92 -5.45 11.76
CA PHE A 147 2.89 -4.71 10.92
C PHE A 147 2.44 -3.26 10.64
N ALA A 148 1.16 -3.05 10.31
CA ALA A 148 0.70 -1.74 9.86
C ALA A 148 0.91 -0.59 10.88
N PRO A 149 0.72 -0.76 12.21
CA PRO A 149 0.92 0.34 13.16
C PRO A 149 2.38 0.82 13.20
N VAL A 150 3.33 -0.11 13.15
CA VAL A 150 4.78 0.20 13.09
C VAL A 150 5.10 0.90 11.78
N PHE A 151 4.62 0.34 10.66
CA PHE A 151 4.81 0.88 9.32
C PHE A 151 4.27 2.31 9.18
N MET A 152 3.02 2.55 9.57
CA MET A 152 2.36 3.86 9.45
C MET A 152 3.01 4.91 10.34
N THR A 153 3.51 4.51 11.51
CA THR A 153 4.27 5.39 12.39
C THR A 153 5.61 5.77 11.75
N LEU A 154 6.35 4.81 11.22
CA LEU A 154 7.61 5.06 10.52
C LEU A 154 7.42 5.96 9.31
N HIS A 155 6.39 5.68 8.49
CA HIS A 155 6.02 6.54 7.35
C HIS A 155 5.78 7.97 7.83
N LYS A 156 4.96 8.15 8.87
CA LYS A 156 4.67 9.48 9.41
C LYS A 156 5.93 10.22 9.91
N ILE A 157 6.86 9.51 10.55
CA ILE A 157 8.14 10.07 10.99
C ILE A 157 8.98 10.52 9.79
N THR A 158 9.10 9.67 8.76
CA THR A 158 9.85 10.02 7.54
C THR A 158 9.23 11.19 6.81
N ASP A 159 7.90 11.31 6.83
CA ASP A 159 7.17 12.44 6.29
C ASP A 159 7.48 13.75 7.02
N MET A 160 7.53 13.72 8.37
CA MET A 160 7.91 14.90 9.16
C MET A 160 9.37 15.26 8.92
N HIS A 161 10.27 14.28 8.81
CA HIS A 161 11.68 14.52 8.46
C HIS A 161 11.84 15.23 7.11
N ILE A 162 11.08 14.83 6.09
CA ILE A 162 11.07 15.49 4.77
C ILE A 162 10.64 16.96 4.91
N VAL A 163 9.57 17.21 5.68
CA VAL A 163 9.03 18.57 5.88
C VAL A 163 10.00 19.46 6.67
N GLU A 164 10.59 18.96 7.76
CA GLU A 164 11.60 19.69 8.55
C GLU A 164 12.83 20.06 7.71
N ASN A 165 13.16 19.24 6.71
CA ASN A 165 14.25 19.45 5.76
C ASN A 165 13.83 20.16 4.46
N GLN A 166 12.69 20.87 4.51
CA GLN A 166 12.17 21.69 3.40
C GLN A 166 11.95 20.91 2.10
N GLY A 167 11.72 19.60 2.18
CA GLY A 167 11.51 18.73 1.01
C GLY A 167 12.73 18.56 0.11
N THR A 168 13.93 18.91 0.58
CA THR A 168 15.18 18.83 -0.22
C THR A 168 15.76 17.43 -0.24
N ILE A 169 16.40 17.04 -1.35
CA ILE A 169 17.11 15.75 -1.46
C ILE A 169 18.30 15.71 -0.49
N LYS A 170 19.08 16.78 -0.39
CA LYS A 170 20.21 16.87 0.54
C LYS A 170 19.77 16.68 1.99
N GLY A 171 18.68 17.35 2.39
CA GLY A 171 18.15 17.23 3.75
C GLY A 171 17.49 15.88 4.02
N PHE A 172 16.91 15.21 3.00
CA PHE A 172 16.41 13.84 3.14
C PHE A 172 17.50 12.87 3.62
N PHE A 173 18.72 12.95 3.07
CA PHE A 173 19.85 12.12 3.48
C PHE A 173 20.52 12.56 4.80
N SER A 174 20.02 13.60 5.46
CA SER A 174 20.45 13.91 6.82
C SER A 174 19.87 12.90 7.83
N PRO A 175 20.53 12.67 8.99
CA PRO A 175 20.03 11.74 9.99
C PRO A 175 18.62 12.09 10.48
N ILE A 176 17.73 11.09 10.52
CA ILE A 176 16.38 11.25 11.06
C ILE A 176 16.45 11.46 12.57
N LYS A 177 15.96 12.59 13.06
CA LYS A 177 15.95 12.94 14.48
C LYS A 177 14.76 12.29 15.20
N PHE A 178 14.74 10.95 15.29
CA PHE A 178 13.65 10.18 15.90
C PHE A 178 13.26 10.69 17.29
N TYR A 179 14.24 10.97 18.15
CA TYR A 179 14.02 11.48 19.51
C TYR A 179 13.25 12.81 19.56
N LYS A 180 13.30 13.61 18.48
CA LYS A 180 12.58 14.88 18.35
C LYS A 180 11.24 14.73 17.63
N ILE A 181 11.22 13.91 16.58
CA ILE A 181 10.05 13.74 15.70
C ILE A 181 8.99 12.86 16.39
N PHE A 182 9.40 11.78 17.05
CA PHE A 182 8.47 10.80 17.64
C PHE A 182 7.56 11.41 18.73
N PRO A 183 8.07 12.20 19.70
CA PRO A 183 7.21 12.80 20.72
C PRO A 183 6.26 13.88 20.19
N THR A 184 6.55 14.47 19.03
CA THR A 184 5.75 15.55 18.43
C THR A 184 4.65 15.04 17.48
N LEU A 185 4.58 13.72 17.27
CA LEU A 185 3.49 13.10 16.53
C LEU A 185 2.15 13.42 17.22
N ASN A 186 1.13 13.73 16.41
CA ASN A 186 -0.24 13.83 16.92
C ASN A 186 -0.78 12.41 17.19
N TRP A 187 -0.45 11.88 18.37
CA TRP A 187 -0.82 10.53 18.79
C TRP A 187 -2.34 10.33 18.91
N SER A 188 -3.09 11.40 19.20
CA SER A 188 -4.55 11.34 19.21
C SER A 188 -5.10 11.01 17.82
N VAL A 189 -4.66 11.71 16.77
CA VAL A 189 -5.05 11.41 15.38
C VAL A 189 -4.50 10.06 14.94
N GLN A 190 -3.26 9.74 15.28
CA GLN A 190 -2.65 8.44 14.95
C GLN A 190 -3.47 7.28 15.52
N TRP A 191 -3.90 7.38 16.78
CA TRP A 191 -4.68 6.35 17.44
C TRP A 191 -6.15 6.34 17.00
N GLU A 192 -6.87 7.44 17.22
CA GLU A 192 -8.33 7.49 17.04
C GLU A 192 -8.77 7.44 15.58
N PHE A 193 -7.91 7.91 14.66
CA PHE A 193 -8.22 7.91 13.25
C PHE A 193 -7.45 6.82 12.50
N VAL A 194 -6.12 6.87 12.50
CA VAL A 194 -5.31 5.98 11.66
C VAL A 194 -5.47 4.53 12.12
N PHE A 195 -5.18 4.22 13.39
CA PHE A 195 -5.23 2.84 13.87
C PHE A 195 -6.66 2.36 14.11
N LYS A 196 -7.48 3.10 14.84
CA LYS A 196 -8.81 2.63 15.25
C LYS A 196 -9.84 2.62 14.12
N ARG A 197 -9.69 3.47 13.10
CA ARG A 197 -10.65 3.55 11.98
C ARG A 197 -10.09 2.99 10.68
N THR A 198 -8.93 3.46 10.22
CA THR A 198 -8.47 3.05 8.90
C THR A 198 -8.05 1.58 8.88
N ILE A 199 -7.44 1.05 9.94
CA ILE A 199 -7.05 -0.37 9.97
C ILE A 199 -8.28 -1.30 9.89
N PRO A 200 -9.28 -1.22 10.79
CA PRO A 200 -10.42 -2.14 10.76
C PRO A 200 -11.33 -1.95 9.56
N PHE A 201 -11.62 -0.70 9.17
CA PHE A 201 -12.67 -0.42 8.19
C PHE A 201 -12.18 -0.24 6.76
N PHE A 202 -10.88 0.02 6.55
CA PHE A 202 -10.32 0.16 5.22
C PHE A 202 -9.27 -0.91 4.95
N TRP A 203 -8.21 -0.99 5.75
CA TRP A 203 -7.06 -1.83 5.42
C TRP A 203 -7.32 -3.33 5.60
N ILE A 204 -8.06 -3.76 6.63
CA ILE A 204 -8.41 -5.17 6.79
C ILE A 204 -9.29 -5.66 5.62
N PRO A 205 -10.40 -4.98 5.25
CA PRO A 205 -11.17 -5.35 4.07
C PRO A 205 -10.35 -5.30 2.77
N ALA A 206 -9.60 -4.22 2.55
CA ALA A 206 -8.83 -4.04 1.32
C ALA A 206 -7.71 -5.08 1.17
N HIS A 207 -6.96 -5.38 2.24
CA HIS A 207 -5.96 -6.44 2.21
C HIS A 207 -6.58 -7.84 2.16
N THR A 208 -7.80 -8.05 2.67
CA THR A 208 -8.52 -9.32 2.47
C THR A 208 -8.74 -9.56 0.97
N ILE A 209 -9.27 -8.56 0.26
CA ILE A 209 -9.41 -8.60 -1.20
C ILE A 209 -8.04 -8.83 -1.86
N THR A 210 -7.01 -8.13 -1.38
CA THR A 210 -5.65 -8.28 -1.90
C THR A 210 -5.15 -9.72 -1.83
N PHE A 211 -5.36 -10.43 -0.72
CA PHE A 211 -4.91 -11.82 -0.56
C PHE A 211 -5.80 -12.84 -1.29
N LEU A 212 -7.01 -12.46 -1.71
CA LEU A 212 -7.82 -13.27 -2.62
C LEU A 212 -7.27 -13.27 -4.05
N LEU A 213 -6.61 -12.18 -4.47
CA LEU A 213 -5.97 -12.05 -5.78
C LEU A 213 -4.77 -13.00 -5.92
N ALA A 214 -4.40 -13.24 -7.19
CA ALA A 214 -3.20 -13.99 -7.52
C ALA A 214 -1.93 -13.30 -6.99
N PRO A 215 -0.92 -14.07 -6.54
CA PRO A 215 0.27 -13.54 -5.85
C PRO A 215 0.96 -12.37 -6.58
N GLN A 216 1.04 -12.43 -7.91
CA GLN A 216 1.68 -11.42 -8.75
C GLN A 216 0.99 -10.04 -8.68
N TYR A 217 -0.32 -10.00 -8.46
CA TYR A 217 -1.09 -8.74 -8.45
C TYR A 217 -1.16 -8.09 -7.07
N ARG A 218 -0.89 -8.84 -5.99
CA ARG A 218 -1.08 -8.36 -4.60
C ARG A 218 -0.35 -7.06 -4.31
N ILE A 219 0.90 -6.96 -4.75
CA ILE A 219 1.76 -5.79 -4.53
C ILE A 219 1.33 -4.58 -5.35
N ALA A 220 0.97 -4.81 -6.62
CA ALA A 220 0.46 -3.73 -7.48
C ALA A 220 -0.87 -3.19 -6.94
N PHE A 221 -1.77 -4.08 -6.53
CA PHE A 221 -3.04 -3.72 -5.92
C PHE A 221 -2.84 -2.96 -4.60
N ALA A 222 -1.93 -3.41 -3.73
CA ALA A 222 -1.60 -2.70 -2.48
C ALA A 222 -1.05 -1.29 -2.74
N ALA A 223 -0.19 -1.10 -3.74
CA ALA A 223 0.31 0.22 -4.13
C ALA A 223 -0.84 1.14 -4.63
N PHE A 224 -1.83 0.58 -5.32
CA PHE A 224 -3.03 1.30 -5.77
C PHE A 224 -3.95 1.72 -4.63
N LEU A 225 -4.06 0.93 -3.54
CA LEU A 225 -4.87 1.27 -2.38
C LEU A 225 -4.47 2.61 -1.73
N GLY A 226 -3.20 3.02 -1.84
CA GLY A 226 -2.74 4.33 -1.38
C GLY A 226 -3.43 5.50 -2.08
N ILE A 227 -3.73 5.36 -3.38
CA ILE A 227 -4.49 6.36 -4.16
C ILE A 227 -5.95 6.37 -3.72
N ILE A 228 -6.57 5.20 -3.56
CA ILE A 228 -7.97 5.05 -3.13
C ILE A 228 -8.17 5.68 -1.75
N LEU A 229 -7.29 5.39 -0.78
CA LEU A 229 -7.42 5.95 0.56
C LEU A 229 -7.37 7.48 0.52
N GLY A 230 -6.43 8.05 -0.25
CA GLY A 230 -6.32 9.50 -0.43
C GLY A 230 -7.60 10.14 -0.98
N LEU A 231 -8.25 9.48 -1.94
CA LEU A 231 -9.54 9.90 -2.50
C LEU A 231 -10.66 9.84 -1.46
N LEU A 232 -10.84 8.68 -0.80
CA LEU A 232 -11.90 8.47 0.19
C LEU A 232 -11.82 9.48 1.35
N LEU A 233 -10.61 9.71 1.87
CA LEU A 233 -10.39 10.66 2.96
C LEU A 233 -10.73 12.09 2.55
N THR A 234 -10.53 12.45 1.28
CA THR A 234 -10.81 13.79 0.81
C THR A 234 -12.32 14.01 0.61
N ILE A 235 -13.02 13.03 0.05
CA ILE A 235 -14.49 13.08 -0.10
C ILE A 235 -15.16 13.14 1.28
N ALA A 236 -14.71 12.32 2.23
CA ALA A 236 -15.24 12.34 3.60
C ALA A 236 -15.06 13.71 4.29
N ALA A 237 -13.90 14.36 4.09
CA ALA A 237 -13.62 15.67 4.66
C ALA A 237 -14.40 16.83 4.01
N GLN A 238 -14.84 16.66 2.76
CA GLN A 238 -15.72 17.63 2.08
C GLN A 238 -17.16 17.49 2.60
N LYS A 239 -17.68 16.26 2.68
CA LYS A 239 -19.04 15.99 3.16
C LYS A 239 -19.28 16.39 4.62
N SER A 240 -18.24 16.45 5.46
CA SER A 240 -18.37 16.94 6.84
C SER A 240 -18.44 18.47 6.96
N ARG A 241 -18.29 19.21 5.85
CA ARG A 241 -18.37 20.69 5.81
C ARG A 241 -19.70 21.20 5.25
N ASP A 242 -20.50 20.31 4.68
CA ASP A 242 -21.85 20.55 4.18
C ASP A 242 -22.87 20.06 5.23
#